data_AF-A0AB37B072-F1
#
_entry.id   AF-A0AB37B072-F1
#
_cell.length_a   1.000
_cell.length_b   1.000
_cell.length_c   1.000
_cell.angle_alpha   90.00
_cell.angle_beta   90.00
_cell.angle_gamma   90.00
#
_symmetry.space_group_name_H-M   'P 1'
#
loop_
_entity.id
_entity.type
_entity.pdbx_description
1 polymer ?
#
loop_
_entity_poly.entity_id
_entity_poly.type
_entity_poly.pdbx_seq_one_letter_code
_entity_poly.pdbx_strand_id
1 'polypeptide(L)'
;MRAQLVERWEGGSKHGRYQIEVERFESRPGVPFFNIRKSCGGRAYDTAVARSAAEARQRIQHTVDWGLAVGPTHYKRTYRDAQLAPVDRGPEPVLTAQPNPHEQATKIGLFLVNRTGQCTGKWRGKLLADEQRALLGRYFGRGTLIIDGARQRIRYQVEHLFGGAVETKADLSWCEL
;
A
#
# COMPACT_ATOMS: atom_id res chain seq x y z
N MET A 1 -25.54 19.42 -1.95
CA MET A 1 -24.87 18.37 -1.16
C MET A 1 -23.99 19.05 -0.13
N ARG A 2 -24.15 18.77 1.17
CA ARG A 2 -23.25 19.28 2.22
C ARG A 2 -22.34 18.13 2.65
N ALA A 3 -21.05 18.24 2.37
CA ALA A 3 -20.05 17.35 2.93
C ALA A 3 -19.80 17.77 4.39
N GLN A 4 -19.83 16.82 5.32
CA GLN A 4 -19.61 17.05 6.74
C GLN A 4 -18.33 16.36 7.15
N LEU A 5 -17.40 17.08 7.78
CA LEU A 5 -16.22 16.47 8.37
C LEU A 5 -16.66 15.49 9.46
N VAL A 6 -16.24 14.23 9.35
CA VAL A 6 -16.59 13.18 10.32
C VAL A 6 -15.38 12.67 11.09
N GLU A 7 -14.18 12.78 10.51
CA GLU A 7 -12.96 12.33 11.17
C GLU A 7 -11.76 13.14 10.69
N ARG A 8 -10.85 13.47 11.60
CA ARG A 8 -9.57 14.12 11.27
C ARG A 8 -8.43 13.42 11.99
N TRP A 9 -7.37 13.16 11.24
CA TRP A 9 -6.08 12.69 11.73
C TRP A 9 -5.01 13.68 11.37
N GLU A 10 -4.04 13.85 12.24
CA GLU A 10 -2.93 14.79 12.04
C GLU A 10 -1.62 14.15 12.46
N GLY A 11 -0.57 14.40 11.70
CA GLY A 11 0.79 13.96 12.01
C GLY A 11 1.80 15.06 11.74
N GLY A 12 2.72 15.26 12.67
CA GLY A 12 3.85 16.19 12.52
C GLY A 12 5.08 15.48 11.95
N SER A 13 5.75 16.09 10.97
CA SER A 13 7.04 15.61 10.45
C SER A 13 8.00 16.77 10.20
N LYS A 14 9.26 16.45 9.86
CA LYS A 14 10.25 17.42 9.35
C LYS A 14 9.82 18.13 8.06
N HIS A 15 8.91 17.54 7.28
CA HIS A 15 8.43 18.07 5.99
C HIS A 15 7.11 18.84 6.10
N GLY A 16 6.57 19.02 7.31
CA GLY A 16 5.34 19.75 7.57
C GLY A 16 4.27 18.91 8.28
N ARG A 17 3.09 19.52 8.44
CA ARG A 17 1.93 18.90 9.07
C ARG A 17 1.13 18.14 8.03
N TYR A 18 1.04 16.83 8.21
CA TYR A 18 0.16 15.97 7.45
C TYR A 18 -1.22 15.93 8.11
N GLN A 19 -2.26 15.92 7.30
CA GLN A 19 -3.63 15.77 7.76
C GLN A 19 -4.37 14.77 6.87
N ILE A 20 -5.25 13.98 7.48
CA ILE A 20 -6.23 13.14 6.82
C ILE A 20 -7.58 13.64 7.28
N GLU A 21 -8.39 14.11 6.36
CA GLU A 21 -9.74 14.59 6.62
C GLU A 21 -10.72 13.66 5.93
N VAL A 22 -11.72 13.22 6.68
CA VAL A 22 -12.76 12.33 6.19
C VAL A 22 -14.05 13.10 6.24
N GLU A 23 -14.65 13.32 5.08
CA GLU A 23 -15.92 14.02 4.95
C GLU A 23 -16.99 13.04 4.49
N ARG A 24 -18.12 12.98 5.20
CA ARG A 24 -19.30 12.25 4.78
C ARG A 24 -20.15 13.14 3.90
N PHE A 25 -20.61 12.62 2.77
CA PHE A 25 -21.60 13.27 1.94
C PHE A 25 -22.60 12.24 1.41
N GLU A 26 -23.80 12.69 1.07
CA GLU A 26 -24.84 11.83 0.51
C GLU A 26 -25.12 12.26 -0.93
N SER A 27 -24.92 11.36 -1.88
CA SER A 27 -25.29 11.63 -3.29
C SER A 27 -26.78 11.43 -3.54
N ARG A 28 -27.39 10.53 -2.77
CA ARG A 28 -28.83 10.26 -2.69
C ARG A 28 -29.20 10.04 -1.22
N PRO A 29 -30.45 10.38 -0.79
CA PRO A 29 -30.88 10.18 0.58
C PRO A 29 -30.60 8.74 1.06
N GLY A 30 -29.89 8.61 2.18
CA GLY A 30 -29.59 7.31 2.79
C GLY A 30 -28.43 6.52 2.17
N VAL A 31 -27.75 7.04 1.14
CA VAL A 31 -26.53 6.42 0.57
C VAL A 31 -25.31 7.28 0.90
N PRO A 32 -24.62 7.00 2.03
CA PRO A 32 -23.45 7.77 2.45
C PRO A 32 -22.19 7.38 1.67
N PHE A 33 -21.47 8.39 1.21
CA PHE A 33 -20.11 8.30 0.69
C PHE A 33 -19.15 9.04 1.62
N PHE A 34 -17.88 8.63 1.58
CA PHE A 34 -16.83 9.22 2.40
C PHE A 34 -15.70 9.70 1.52
N ASN A 35 -15.47 11.01 1.50
CA ASN A 35 -14.32 11.61 0.86
C ASN A 35 -13.15 11.64 1.84
N ILE A 36 -12.05 10.98 1.50
CA ILE A 36 -10.83 10.95 2.30
C ILE A 36 -9.81 11.83 1.60
N ARG A 37 -9.51 12.98 2.19
CA ARG A 37 -8.54 13.95 1.70
C ARG A 37 -7.26 13.87 2.53
N LYS A 38 -6.12 13.71 1.88
CA LYS A 38 -4.81 13.78 2.54
C LYS A 38 -4.09 15.04 2.10
N SER A 39 -3.59 15.79 3.07
CA SER A 39 -2.88 17.05 2.83
C SER A 39 -1.58 17.12 3.60
N CYS A 40 -0.63 17.90 3.09
CA CYS A 40 0.62 18.24 3.75
C CYS A 40 0.84 19.75 3.62
N GLY A 41 1.03 20.45 4.75
CA GLY A 41 1.23 21.90 4.75
C GLY A 41 0.05 22.67 4.11
N GLY A 42 -1.17 22.14 4.24
CA GLY A 42 -2.39 22.73 3.64
C GLY A 42 -2.63 22.40 2.17
N ARG A 43 -1.69 21.73 1.47
CA ARG A 43 -1.90 21.27 0.09
C ARG A 43 -2.36 19.82 0.06
N ALA A 44 -3.49 19.55 -0.59
CA ALA A 44 -3.95 18.19 -0.83
C ALA A 44 -3.03 17.49 -1.83
N TYR A 45 -2.59 16.27 -1.51
CA TYR A 45 -1.75 15.45 -2.39
C TYR A 45 -2.42 14.13 -2.80
N ASP A 46 -3.45 13.71 -2.07
CA ASP A 46 -4.22 12.51 -2.37
C ASP A 46 -5.68 12.72 -1.95
N THR A 47 -6.61 12.20 -2.74
CA THR A 47 -8.04 12.26 -2.46
C THR A 47 -8.69 10.98 -2.95
N ALA A 48 -9.44 10.32 -2.09
CA ALA A 48 -10.03 9.03 -2.37
C ALA A 48 -11.47 8.98 -1.86
N VAL A 49 -12.39 8.50 -2.69
CA VAL A 49 -13.79 8.30 -2.29
C VAL A 49 -13.98 6.84 -1.89
N ALA A 50 -14.58 6.61 -0.72
CA ALA A 50 -15.05 5.33 -0.25
C ALA A 50 -16.58 5.27 -0.30
N ARG A 51 -17.11 4.11 -0.70
CA ARG A 51 -18.55 3.87 -0.94
C ARG A 51 -19.27 3.39 0.31
N SER A 52 -18.52 3.05 1.35
CA SER A 52 -19.05 2.60 2.64
C SER A 52 -18.19 3.08 3.80
N ALA A 53 -18.77 3.09 4.99
CA ALA A 53 -18.08 3.39 6.24
C ALA A 53 -16.90 2.43 6.49
N ALA A 54 -17.09 1.13 6.20
CA ALA A 54 -16.06 0.11 6.39
C ALA A 54 -14.88 0.30 5.44
N GLU A 55 -15.15 0.56 4.16
CA GLU A 55 -14.11 0.85 3.17
C GLU A 55 -13.33 2.13 3.55
N ALA A 56 -14.04 3.16 4.01
CA ALA A 56 -13.41 4.39 4.48
C ALA A 56 -12.44 4.11 5.63
N ARG A 57 -12.90 3.34 6.62
CA ARG A 57 -12.11 2.94 7.78
C ARG A 57 -10.86 2.16 7.40
N GLN A 58 -10.99 1.18 6.52
CA GLN A 58 -9.86 0.36 6.06
C GLN A 58 -8.79 1.24 5.38
N ARG A 59 -9.20 2.18 4.52
CA ARG A 59 -8.27 3.10 3.84
C ARG A 59 -7.57 4.07 4.80
N ILE A 60 -8.30 4.57 5.79
CA ILE A 60 -7.73 5.41 6.86
C ILE A 60 -6.71 4.59 7.66
N GLN A 61 -7.10 3.40 8.12
CA GLN A 61 -6.25 2.55 8.95
C GLN A 61 -4.98 2.13 8.20
N HIS A 62 -5.10 1.71 6.94
CA HIS A 62 -3.94 1.42 6.09
C HIS A 62 -3.00 2.63 5.96
N THR A 63 -3.54 3.85 5.84
CA THR A 63 -2.72 5.07 5.77
C THR A 63 -2.01 5.36 7.11
N VAL A 64 -2.72 5.16 8.22
CA VAL A 64 -2.17 5.36 9.58
C VAL A 64 -1.08 4.32 9.88
N ASP A 65 -1.33 3.05 9.58
CA ASP A 65 -0.38 1.95 9.78
C ASP A 65 0.86 2.13 8.90
N TRP A 66 0.67 2.52 7.64
CA TRP A 66 1.78 2.88 6.77
C TRP A 66 2.58 4.05 7.35
N GLY A 67 1.90 5.08 7.86
CA GLY A 67 2.50 6.20 8.60
C GLY A 67 3.38 5.77 9.77
N LEU A 68 2.90 4.82 10.57
CA LEU A 68 3.60 4.28 11.74
C LEU A 68 4.82 3.40 11.35
N ALA A 69 4.68 2.59 10.31
CA ALA A 69 5.69 1.60 9.96
C ALA A 69 6.83 2.18 9.09
N VAL A 70 6.48 3.01 8.10
CA VAL A 70 7.41 3.43 7.03
C VAL A 70 7.20 4.89 6.61
N GLY A 71 6.07 5.49 6.98
CA GLY A 71 5.63 6.78 6.46
C GLY A 71 6.27 7.99 7.15
N PRO A 72 5.92 9.20 6.70
CA PRO A 72 6.61 10.43 7.08
C PRO A 72 6.24 10.91 8.50
N THR A 73 5.20 10.35 9.11
CA THR A 73 4.70 10.80 10.41
C THR A 73 3.80 9.78 11.08
N HIS A 74 3.75 9.86 12.41
CA HIS A 74 2.77 9.17 13.22
C HIS A 74 1.49 10.01 13.30
N TYR A 75 0.40 9.49 12.74
CA TYR A 75 -0.89 10.13 12.77
C TYR A 75 -1.57 9.94 14.12
N LYS A 76 -2.06 11.03 14.71
CA LYS A 76 -2.96 11.04 15.86
C LYS A 76 -4.33 11.53 15.42
N ARG A 77 -5.38 10.82 15.82
CA ARG A 77 -6.76 11.27 15.60
C ARG A 77 -7.05 12.50 16.47
N THR A 78 -7.48 13.58 15.86
CA THR A 78 -7.77 14.86 16.54
C THR A 78 -9.25 15.20 16.57
N TYR A 79 -10.05 14.61 15.67
CA TYR A 79 -11.49 14.81 15.63
C TYR A 79 -12.21 13.54 15.18
N ARG A 80 -13.38 13.27 15.77
CA ARG A 80 -14.31 12.23 15.36
C ARG A 80 -15.73 12.61 15.76
N ASP A 81 -16.65 12.64 14.81
CA ASP A 81 -18.08 12.75 15.08
C ASP A 81 -18.66 11.35 15.33
N ALA A 82 -19.13 11.05 16.54
CA ALA A 82 -19.62 9.73 16.90
C ALA A 82 -20.93 9.32 16.17
N GLN A 83 -21.72 10.27 15.67
CA GLN A 83 -23.00 10.01 14.99
C GLN A 83 -22.82 9.84 13.48
N LEU A 84 -21.81 10.49 12.91
CA LEU A 84 -21.58 10.53 11.46
C LEU A 84 -20.37 9.72 11.01
N ALA A 85 -19.43 9.43 11.92
CA ALA A 85 -18.27 8.60 11.62
C ALA A 85 -18.68 7.15 11.33
N PRO A 86 -17.84 6.40 10.60
CA PRO A 86 -17.96 4.95 10.52
C PRO A 86 -18.20 4.33 11.90
N VAL A 87 -19.32 3.61 12.02
CA VAL A 87 -19.75 2.99 13.29
C VAL A 87 -18.73 1.94 13.72
N ASP A 88 -18.18 2.10 14.92
CA ASP A 88 -17.29 1.16 15.61
C ASP A 88 -18.09 -0.03 16.18
N ARG A 89 -18.92 -0.69 15.36
CA ARG A 89 -19.37 -2.02 15.78
C ARG A 89 -18.12 -2.89 15.74
N GLY A 90 -17.75 -3.41 16.90
CA GLY A 90 -16.60 -4.29 17.10
C GLY A 90 -16.49 -5.34 16.00
N PRO A 91 -15.27 -5.81 15.72
CA PRO A 91 -14.95 -6.41 14.45
C PRO A 91 -15.76 -7.70 14.29
N GLU A 92 -16.57 -7.81 13.24
CA GLU A 92 -16.25 -8.96 12.41
C GLU A 92 -14.84 -8.66 11.92
N PRO A 93 -13.85 -9.51 12.25
CA PRO A 93 -12.57 -9.37 11.61
C PRO A 93 -12.86 -9.63 10.14
N VAL A 94 -13.04 -8.56 9.37
CA VAL A 94 -12.40 -8.51 8.07
C VAL A 94 -10.94 -8.66 8.45
N LEU A 95 -10.52 -9.92 8.52
CA LEU A 95 -9.12 -10.31 8.50
C LEU A 95 -8.53 -9.31 7.52
N THR A 96 -7.68 -8.41 8.04
CA THR A 96 -6.57 -7.96 7.22
C THR A 96 -6.03 -9.27 6.71
N ALA A 97 -6.40 -9.60 5.47
CA ALA A 97 -5.88 -10.80 4.85
C ALA A 97 -4.38 -10.57 4.99
N GLN A 98 -3.74 -11.30 5.89
CA GLN A 98 -2.29 -11.43 5.85
C GLN A 98 -2.01 -11.63 4.38
N PRO A 99 -1.15 -10.79 3.76
CA PRO A 99 -1.02 -10.74 2.31
C PRO A 99 -1.04 -12.17 1.84
N ASN A 100 -2.17 -12.57 1.24
CA ASN A 100 -2.44 -13.98 1.13
C ASN A 100 -1.25 -14.49 0.30
N PRO A 101 -0.51 -15.52 0.72
CA PRO A 101 0.60 -16.01 -0.09
C PRO A 101 0.15 -16.27 -1.53
N HIS A 102 -1.14 -16.56 -1.74
CA HIS A 102 -1.80 -16.61 -3.04
C HIS A 102 -1.96 -15.26 -3.74
N GLU A 103 -2.29 -14.16 -3.06
CA GLU A 103 -2.34 -12.81 -3.66
C GLU A 103 -0.95 -12.33 -4.10
N GLN A 104 0.08 -12.54 -3.28
CA GLN A 104 1.45 -12.16 -3.62
C GLN A 104 1.97 -13.00 -4.80
N ALA A 105 1.73 -14.31 -4.78
CA ALA A 105 2.02 -15.20 -5.91
C ALA A 105 1.25 -14.79 -7.19
N THR A 106 0.00 -14.36 -7.06
CA THR A 106 -0.83 -13.90 -8.19
C THR A 106 -0.25 -12.63 -8.82
N LYS A 107 0.18 -11.65 -8.01
CA LYS A 107 0.83 -10.42 -8.52
C LYS A 107 2.10 -10.73 -9.31
N ILE A 108 2.94 -11.61 -8.77
CA ILE A 108 4.19 -12.02 -9.43
C ILE A 108 3.89 -12.83 -10.70
N GLY A 109 2.91 -13.73 -10.66
CA GLY A 109 2.45 -14.49 -11.81
C GLY A 109 1.93 -13.60 -12.95
N LEU A 110 1.10 -12.60 -12.63
CA LEU A 110 0.60 -11.60 -13.59
C LEU A 110 1.75 -10.78 -14.20
N PHE A 111 2.72 -10.38 -13.37
CA PHE A 111 3.92 -9.69 -13.87
C PHE A 111 4.69 -10.56 -14.88
N LEU A 112 4.86 -11.86 -14.60
CA LEU A 112 5.52 -12.79 -15.53
C LEU A 112 4.74 -12.99 -16.82
N VAL A 113 3.41 -13.13 -16.75
CA VAL A 113 2.56 -13.21 -17.95
C VAL A 113 2.72 -11.95 -18.81
N ASN A 114 2.69 -10.77 -18.20
CA ASN A 114 2.84 -9.51 -18.93
C ASN A 114 4.22 -9.34 -19.58
N ARG A 115 5.28 -9.90 -19.00
CA ARG A 115 6.65 -9.75 -19.49
C ARG A 115 7.12 -10.87 -20.41
N THR A 116 6.61 -12.08 -20.21
CA THR A 116 7.10 -13.30 -20.87
C THR A 116 6.02 -14.10 -21.58
N GLY A 117 4.75 -13.70 -21.43
CA GLY A 117 3.59 -14.42 -21.97
C GLY A 117 3.14 -15.62 -21.14
N GLN A 118 3.91 -16.04 -20.11
CA GLN A 118 3.63 -17.23 -19.32
C GLN A 118 3.88 -16.98 -17.82
N CYS A 119 3.04 -17.52 -16.94
CA CYS A 119 3.21 -17.38 -15.48
C CYS A 119 4.37 -18.23 -14.92
N THR A 120 4.77 -19.28 -15.64
CA THR A 120 5.92 -20.15 -15.34
C THR A 120 7.22 -19.65 -15.98
N GLY A 121 7.14 -18.54 -16.73
CA GLY A 121 8.28 -17.94 -17.40
C GLY A 121 9.35 -17.45 -16.43
N LYS A 122 10.53 -17.18 -16.98
CA LYS A 122 11.65 -16.60 -16.23
C LYS A 122 11.92 -15.20 -16.75
N TRP A 123 11.83 -14.23 -15.87
CA TRP A 123 12.17 -12.84 -16.17
C TRP A 123 13.46 -12.43 -15.47
N ARG A 124 14.30 -11.68 -16.18
CA ARG A 124 15.55 -11.10 -15.65
C ARG A 124 15.62 -9.63 -16.05
N GLY A 125 15.82 -8.74 -15.10
CA GLY A 125 15.97 -7.32 -15.39
C GLY A 125 16.16 -6.46 -14.15
N LYS A 126 16.03 -5.15 -14.34
CA LYS A 126 16.09 -4.16 -13.26
C LYS A 126 14.70 -3.57 -13.07
N LEU A 127 14.33 -3.32 -11.82
CA LEU A 127 13.10 -2.61 -11.44
C LEU A 127 13.47 -1.39 -10.61
N LEU A 128 12.74 -0.30 -10.77
CA LEU A 128 12.81 0.88 -9.92
C LEU A 128 12.42 0.53 -8.49
N ALA A 129 12.84 1.34 -7.52
CA ALA A 129 12.56 1.07 -6.12
C ALA A 129 11.04 0.97 -5.83
N ASP A 130 10.23 1.79 -6.48
CA ASP A 130 8.78 1.78 -6.31
C ASP A 130 8.12 0.58 -6.99
N GLU A 131 8.63 0.16 -8.15
CA GLU A 131 8.19 -1.07 -8.82
C GLU A 131 8.53 -2.31 -7.98
N GLN A 132 9.72 -2.35 -7.35
CA GLN A 132 10.09 -3.43 -6.44
C GLN A 132 9.15 -3.49 -5.24
N ARG A 133 8.86 -2.35 -4.59
CA ARG A 133 7.94 -2.32 -3.44
C ARG A 133 6.52 -2.70 -3.84
N ALA A 134 6.05 -2.25 -5.00
CA ALA A 134 4.71 -2.58 -5.49
C ALA A 134 4.56 -4.06 -5.84
N LEU A 135 5.59 -4.67 -6.45
CA LEU A 135 5.56 -6.06 -6.88
C LEU A 135 5.92 -7.04 -5.75
N LEU A 136 6.92 -6.71 -4.93
CA LEU A 136 7.59 -7.62 -3.98
C LEU A 136 7.36 -7.26 -2.51
N GLY A 137 6.62 -6.18 -2.23
CA GLY A 137 6.39 -5.68 -0.87
C GLY A 137 7.59 -4.98 -0.23
N ARG A 138 8.80 -5.11 -0.81
CA ARG A 138 10.04 -4.52 -0.29
C ARG A 138 11.01 -4.12 -1.41
N TYR A 139 12.00 -3.32 -1.06
CA TYR A 139 13.09 -2.92 -1.95
C TYR A 139 14.36 -3.72 -1.64
N PHE A 140 14.94 -4.37 -2.65
CA PHE A 140 16.16 -5.18 -2.48
C PHE A 140 17.44 -4.40 -2.79
N GLY A 141 17.36 -3.39 -3.65
CA GLY A 141 18.52 -2.58 -4.02
C GLY A 141 18.63 -2.31 -5.52
N ARG A 142 19.74 -1.67 -5.91
CA ARG A 142 20.11 -1.43 -7.31
C ARG A 142 20.91 -2.62 -7.82
N GLY A 143 20.22 -3.54 -8.48
CA GLY A 143 20.82 -4.75 -9.05
C GLY A 143 19.84 -5.48 -9.95
N THR A 144 20.23 -6.67 -10.38
CA THR A 144 19.44 -7.51 -11.27
C THR A 144 18.52 -8.40 -10.45
N LEU A 145 17.22 -8.33 -10.73
CA LEU A 145 16.21 -9.24 -10.20
C LEU A 145 15.95 -10.34 -11.23
N ILE A 146 15.88 -11.57 -10.74
CA ILE A 146 15.53 -12.76 -11.49
C ILE A 146 14.30 -13.36 -10.82
N ILE A 147 13.18 -13.39 -11.55
CA ILE A 147 11.91 -13.96 -11.09
C ILE A 147 11.70 -15.25 -11.90
N ASP A 148 11.64 -16.38 -11.20
CA ASP A 148 11.49 -17.72 -11.78
C ASP A 148 10.10 -18.26 -11.41
N GLY A 149 9.17 -18.24 -12.37
CA GLY A 149 7.80 -18.69 -12.15
C GLY A 149 7.67 -20.20 -11.97
N ALA A 150 8.53 -20.99 -12.61
CA ALA A 150 8.51 -22.44 -12.48
C ALA A 150 8.95 -22.91 -11.09
N ARG A 151 9.95 -22.25 -10.50
CA ARG A 151 10.45 -22.56 -9.15
C ARG A 151 9.80 -21.72 -8.06
N GLN A 152 8.98 -20.73 -8.42
CA GLN A 152 8.41 -19.72 -7.51
C GLN A 152 9.49 -19.06 -6.64
N ARG A 153 10.59 -18.64 -7.26
CA ARG A 153 11.72 -18.00 -6.57
C ARG A 153 12.04 -16.63 -7.13
N ILE A 154 12.58 -15.79 -6.26
CA ILE A 154 13.13 -14.49 -6.60
C ILE A 154 14.58 -14.43 -6.14
N ARG A 155 15.46 -14.09 -7.08
CA ARG A 155 16.88 -13.86 -6.81
C ARG A 155 17.23 -12.41 -7.08
N TYR A 156 17.95 -11.81 -6.14
CA TYR A 156 18.54 -10.48 -6.28
C TYR A 156 20.06 -10.62 -6.38
N GLN A 157 20.61 -10.10 -7.46
CA GLN A 157 22.02 -10.17 -7.79
C GLN A 157 22.62 -8.79 -7.98
N VAL A 158 23.83 -8.60 -7.46
CA VAL A 158 24.60 -7.37 -7.62
C VAL A 158 25.90 -7.70 -8.34
N GLU A 159 26.21 -6.92 -9.36
CA GLU A 159 27.51 -6.97 -10.03
C GLU A 159 28.46 -6.04 -9.30
N HIS A 160 29.61 -6.58 -8.88
CA HIS A 160 30.69 -5.78 -8.31
C HIS A 160 31.42 -5.02 -9.43
N LEU A 161 31.85 -3.79 -9.12
CA LEU A 161 32.65 -2.99 -10.04
C LEU A 161 33.91 -3.76 -10.47
N PHE A 162 34.38 -3.47 -11.69
CA PHE A 162 35.57 -4.10 -12.32
C PHE A 162 35.40 -5.54 -12.83
N GLY A 163 34.19 -5.91 -13.28
CA GLY A 163 33.96 -7.25 -13.88
C GLY A 163 34.05 -8.38 -12.86
N GLY A 164 33.91 -8.07 -11.58
CA GLY A 164 33.87 -9.05 -10.50
C GLY A 164 32.67 -9.99 -10.60
N ALA A 165 32.75 -11.12 -9.90
CA ALA A 165 31.71 -12.14 -9.87
C ALA A 165 30.35 -11.55 -9.45
N VAL A 166 29.27 -12.09 -10.04
CA VAL A 166 27.90 -11.76 -9.67
C VAL A 166 27.62 -12.31 -8.27
N GLU A 167 27.32 -11.44 -7.31
CA GLU A 167 26.96 -11.85 -5.95
C GLU A 167 25.44 -11.95 -5.81
N THR A 168 24.95 -13.07 -5.31
CA THR A 168 23.52 -13.23 -4.97
C THR A 168 23.30 -12.77 -3.54
N LYS A 169 22.58 -11.66 -3.37
CA LYS A 169 22.31 -11.04 -2.05
C LYS A 169 20.99 -11.51 -1.43
N ALA A 170 20.03 -11.96 -2.25
CA ALA A 170 18.81 -12.57 -1.76
C ALA A 170 18.37 -13.69 -2.71
N ASP A 171 17.87 -14.79 -2.14
CA ASP A 171 17.23 -15.88 -2.86
C ASP A 171 16.06 -16.40 -2.02
N LEU A 172 14.85 -15.97 -2.38
CA LEU A 172 13.64 -16.16 -1.59
C LEU A 172 12.58 -16.90 -2.39
N SER A 173 11.80 -17.74 -1.72
CA SER A 173 10.54 -18.27 -2.25
C SER A 173 9.47 -17.17 -2.28
N TRP A 174 8.50 -17.29 -3.18
CA TRP A 174 7.37 -16.35 -3.24
C TRP A 174 6.56 -16.31 -1.94
N CYS A 175 6.51 -17.40 -1.19
CA CYS A 175 5.82 -17.46 0.11
C CYS A 175 6.60 -16.80 1.26
N GLU A 176 7.88 -16.48 1.05
CA GLU A 176 8.74 -15.79 2.02
C GLU A 176 8.82 -14.28 1.78
N LEU A 177 8.09 -13.79 0.76
CA LEU A 177 7.99 -12.38 0.39
C LEU A 177 7.00 -11.63 1.28
#